data_AF-A0A7T5RKJ4-F1
#
_entry.id   AF-A0A7T5RKJ4-F1
#
_cell.length_a   1.000
_cell.length_b   1.000
_cell.length_c   1.000
_cell.angle_alpha   90.00
_cell.angle_beta   90.00
_cell.angle_gamma   90.00
#
_symmetry.space_group_name_H-M   'P 1'
#
loop_
_entity.id
_entity.type
_entity.pdbx_description
1 polymer ?
#
loop_
_entity_poly.entity_id
_entity_poly.type
_entity_poly.pdbx_seq_one_letter_code
_entity_poly.pdbx_strand_id
1 'polypeptide(L)'
;MKYVFYILAALVALALLSFFTANLRVYPLINVNGSSVWAGKYYDRLSGLEYYRRATLEPIDEETAKRGIIISLIMNELIESELETRGIDRKEAKKRVEAAWQKAADSLENASRSLYGWSVDEFKEFALLPQARQDILSEVLREEGGDFNEWLNGALVKADVKIYSLPYEWTDGVLVKK
;
A
#
# COMPACT_ATOMS: atom_id res chain seq x y z
N MET A 1 -1.90 -9.14 -47.96
CA MET A 1 -0.55 -9.17 -47.36
C MET A 1 -0.28 -7.99 -46.42
N LYS A 2 -0.40 -6.72 -46.86
CA LYS A 2 -0.13 -5.54 -45.98
C LYS A 2 -0.95 -5.55 -44.67
N TYR A 3 -2.25 -5.84 -44.73
CA TYR A 3 -3.11 -5.91 -43.53
C TYR A 3 -2.71 -7.01 -42.54
N VAL A 4 -2.23 -8.15 -43.04
CA VAL A 4 -1.76 -9.27 -42.19
C VAL A 4 -0.50 -8.87 -41.44
N PHE A 5 0.40 -8.11 -42.08
CA PHE A 5 1.59 -7.56 -41.42
C PHE A 5 1.22 -6.57 -40.30
N TYR A 6 0.26 -5.65 -40.54
CA TYR A 6 -0.19 -4.72 -39.50
C TYR A 6 -0.88 -5.43 -38.33
N ILE A 7 -1.69 -6.47 -38.61
CA ILE A 7 -2.33 -7.28 -37.56
C ILE A 7 -1.28 -8.00 -36.71
N LEU A 8 -0.29 -8.65 -37.35
CA LEU A 8 0.81 -9.31 -36.64
C LEU A 8 1.64 -8.32 -35.81
N ALA A 9 1.98 -7.16 -36.37
CA ALA A 9 2.70 -6.12 -35.65
C ALA A 9 1.90 -5.60 -34.43
N ALA A 10 0.59 -5.41 -34.57
CA ALA A 10 -0.28 -5.00 -33.48
C ALA A 10 -0.37 -6.06 -32.36
N LEU A 11 -0.46 -7.35 -32.72
CA LEU A 11 -0.45 -8.45 -31.75
C LEU A 11 0.89 -8.56 -31.00
N VAL A 12 2.02 -8.41 -31.70
CA VAL A 12 3.35 -8.38 -31.08
C VAL A 12 3.47 -7.17 -30.15
N ALA A 13 3.00 -5.99 -30.58
CA ALA A 13 2.99 -4.80 -29.74
C ALA A 13 2.13 -5.00 -28.48
N LEU A 14 0.94 -5.59 -28.59
CA LEU A 14 0.07 -5.94 -27.45
C LEU A 14 0.73 -6.95 -26.51
N ALA A 15 1.41 -7.97 -27.05
CA ALA A 15 2.12 -8.96 -26.25
C ALA A 15 3.31 -8.34 -25.50
N LEU A 16 4.10 -7.50 -26.17
CA LEU A 16 5.19 -6.75 -25.55
C LEU A 16 4.65 -5.79 -24.47
N LEU A 17 3.59 -5.03 -24.77
CA LEU A 17 2.97 -4.13 -23.80
C LEU A 17 2.51 -4.90 -22.55
N SER A 18 1.83 -6.04 -22.75
CA SER A 18 1.37 -6.91 -21.66
C SER A 18 2.54 -7.44 -20.82
N PHE A 19 3.61 -7.88 -21.49
CA PHE A 19 4.83 -8.34 -20.84
C PHE A 19 5.50 -7.22 -20.01
N PHE A 20 5.65 -6.03 -20.56
CA PHE A 20 6.22 -4.90 -19.85
C PHE A 20 5.35 -4.47 -18.66
N THR A 21 4.02 -4.38 -18.81
CA THR A 21 3.12 -4.02 -17.70
C THR A 21 3.14 -5.03 -16.57
N ALA A 22 3.25 -6.33 -16.89
CA ALA A 22 3.33 -7.39 -15.88
C ALA A 22 4.67 -7.34 -15.12
N ASN A 23 5.79 -7.19 -15.84
CA ASN A 23 7.13 -7.13 -15.23
C ASN A 23 7.35 -5.85 -14.42
N LEU A 24 6.84 -4.72 -14.90
CA LEU A 24 6.95 -3.44 -14.19
C LEU A 24 5.94 -3.30 -13.04
N ARG A 25 5.05 -4.29 -12.83
CA ARG A 25 4.01 -4.29 -11.78
C ARG A 25 3.09 -3.05 -11.84
N VAL A 26 2.89 -2.49 -13.05
CA VAL A 26 2.11 -1.28 -13.30
C VAL A 26 0.69 -1.65 -13.72
N TYR A 27 -0.01 -2.35 -12.84
CA TYR A 27 -1.44 -2.65 -12.99
C TYR A 27 -2.16 -2.45 -11.66
N PRO A 28 -3.44 -2.03 -11.68
CA PRO A 28 -4.22 -1.85 -10.46
C PRO A 28 -4.50 -3.21 -9.82
N LEU A 29 -4.25 -3.31 -8.51
CA LEU A 29 -4.48 -4.52 -7.73
C LEU A 29 -5.75 -4.39 -6.88
N ILE A 30 -5.93 -3.20 -6.30
CA ILE A 30 -7.07 -2.84 -5.45
C ILE A 30 -7.55 -1.46 -5.91
N ASN A 31 -8.86 -1.26 -6.03
CA ASN A 31 -9.47 0.06 -6.12
C ASN A 31 -10.21 0.35 -4.80
N VAL A 32 -10.05 1.55 -4.26
CA VAL A 32 -10.71 2.01 -3.02
C VAL A 32 -11.34 3.37 -3.33
N ASN A 33 -12.66 3.44 -3.32
CA ASN A 33 -13.43 4.66 -3.62
C ASN A 33 -12.99 5.36 -4.93
N GLY A 34 -12.61 4.59 -5.96
CA GLY A 34 -12.13 5.13 -7.23
C GLY A 34 -10.61 5.31 -7.32
N SER A 35 -9.89 5.38 -6.20
CA SER A 35 -8.42 5.44 -6.16
C SER A 35 -7.79 4.05 -6.34
N SER A 36 -6.68 3.96 -7.08
CA SER A 36 -6.06 2.67 -7.40
C SER A 36 -4.77 2.43 -6.62
N VAL A 37 -4.72 1.31 -5.91
CA VAL A 37 -3.51 0.74 -5.33
C VAL A 37 -2.87 -0.19 -6.36
N TRP A 38 -1.66 0.19 -6.79
CA TRP A 38 -0.90 -0.53 -7.81
C TRP A 38 -0.20 -1.78 -7.24
N ALA A 39 -0.03 -2.79 -8.09
CA ALA A 39 0.58 -4.06 -7.72
C ALA A 39 2.00 -3.92 -7.13
N GLY A 40 2.79 -2.95 -7.60
CA GLY A 40 4.11 -2.63 -7.01
C GLY A 40 4.05 -2.47 -5.49
N LYS A 41 3.15 -1.61 -4.98
CA LYS A 41 2.99 -1.35 -3.53
C LYS A 41 2.73 -2.63 -2.73
N TYR A 42 1.97 -3.57 -3.29
CA TYR A 42 1.69 -4.86 -2.64
C TYR A 42 2.91 -5.78 -2.65
N TYR A 43 3.54 -5.96 -3.81
CA TYR A 43 4.66 -6.89 -3.95
C TYR A 43 5.92 -6.41 -3.23
N ASP A 44 6.12 -5.10 -3.11
CA ASP A 44 7.27 -4.54 -2.39
C ASP A 44 7.11 -4.74 -0.87
N ARG A 45 5.88 -4.62 -0.35
CA ARG A 45 5.54 -5.00 1.03
C ARG A 45 5.69 -6.50 1.27
N LEU A 46 5.22 -7.32 0.33
CA LEU A 46 5.36 -8.77 0.39
C LEU A 46 6.84 -9.20 0.39
N SER A 47 7.70 -8.55 -0.40
CA SER A 47 9.14 -8.84 -0.37
C SER A 47 9.79 -8.48 0.95
N GLY A 48 9.33 -7.41 1.63
CA GLY A 48 9.82 -7.06 2.95
C GLY A 48 9.45 -8.10 4.01
N LEU A 49 8.21 -8.62 3.94
CA LEU A 49 7.75 -9.72 4.80
C LEU A 49 8.56 -11.00 4.57
N GLU A 50 8.81 -11.39 3.31
CA GLU A 50 9.64 -12.56 2.99
C GLU A 50 11.09 -12.39 3.42
N TYR A 51 11.62 -11.17 3.39
CA TYR A 51 12.93 -10.88 3.94
C TYR A 51 12.94 -11.06 5.46
N TYR A 52 11.98 -10.45 6.15
CA TYR A 52 11.83 -10.56 7.60
C TYR A 52 11.72 -12.01 8.06
N ARG A 53 10.86 -12.81 7.41
CA ARG A 53 10.73 -14.24 7.69
C ARG A 53 12.06 -15.00 7.58
N ARG A 54 12.87 -14.69 6.57
CA ARG A 54 14.20 -15.29 6.39
C ARG A 54 15.20 -14.81 7.44
N ALA A 55 15.09 -13.56 7.88
CA ALA A 55 15.99 -12.96 8.86
C ALA A 55 15.72 -13.42 10.29
N THR A 56 14.45 -13.61 10.68
CA THR A 56 14.07 -13.94 12.06
C THR A 56 13.81 -15.42 12.33
N LEU A 57 13.63 -16.23 11.26
CA LEU A 57 13.20 -17.63 11.36
C LEU A 57 11.88 -17.83 12.12
N GLU A 58 11.10 -16.76 12.32
CA GLU A 58 9.83 -16.84 13.01
C GLU A 58 8.78 -17.51 12.13
N PRO A 59 7.94 -18.39 12.70
CA PRO A 59 6.80 -18.96 11.99
C PRO A 59 5.75 -17.86 11.81
N ILE A 60 5.64 -17.35 10.57
CA ILE A 60 4.62 -16.39 10.17
C ILE A 60 3.54 -17.15 9.42
N ASP A 61 2.29 -16.98 9.84
CA ASP A 61 1.14 -17.40 9.04
C ASP A 61 1.06 -16.51 7.79
N GLU A 62 1.53 -17.06 6.67
CA GLU A 62 1.63 -16.38 5.38
C GLU A 62 0.28 -15.86 4.90
N GLU A 63 -0.81 -16.59 5.14
CA GLU A 63 -2.15 -16.17 4.73
C GLU A 63 -2.58 -14.94 5.53
N THR A 64 -2.45 -15.00 6.87
CA THR A 64 -2.76 -13.86 7.75
C THR A 64 -1.90 -12.64 7.43
N ALA A 65 -0.61 -12.81 7.19
CA ALA A 65 0.28 -11.70 6.87
C ALA A 65 -0.05 -11.05 5.51
N LYS A 66 -0.33 -11.86 4.47
CA LYS A 66 -0.80 -11.35 3.16
C LYS A 66 -2.11 -10.59 3.27
N ARG A 67 -3.06 -11.10 4.06
CA ARG A 67 -4.33 -10.40 4.37
C ARG A 67 -4.06 -9.07 5.07
N GLY A 68 -3.16 -9.05 6.05
CA GLY A 68 -2.74 -7.84 6.74
C GLY A 68 -2.17 -6.78 5.79
N ILE A 69 -1.34 -7.17 4.81
CA ILE A 69 -0.82 -6.25 3.79
C ILE A 69 -1.98 -5.62 3.00
N ILE A 70 -2.94 -6.42 2.52
CA ILE A 70 -4.09 -5.92 1.74
C ILE A 70 -4.91 -4.92 2.56
N ILE A 71 -5.27 -5.29 3.79
CA ILE A 71 -6.04 -4.44 4.70
C ILE A 71 -5.29 -3.13 4.97
N SER A 72 -3.98 -3.21 5.23
CA SER A 72 -3.15 -2.02 5.48
C SER A 72 -3.08 -1.07 4.27
N LEU A 73 -3.13 -1.61 3.04
CA LEU A 73 -3.15 -0.79 1.82
C LEU A 73 -4.50 -0.09 1.64
N ILE A 74 -5.60 -0.78 1.93
CA ILE A 74 -6.96 -0.20 1.91
C ILE A 74 -7.06 0.91 2.96
N MET A 75 -6.66 0.64 4.20
CA MET A 75 -6.66 1.62 5.28
C MET A 75 -5.85 2.86 4.93
N ASN A 76 -4.63 2.68 4.42
CA ASN A 76 -3.79 3.81 4.04
C ASN A 76 -4.40 4.66 2.92
N GLU A 77 -5.11 4.04 1.98
CA GLU A 77 -5.82 4.78 0.92
C GLU A 77 -7.02 5.56 1.47
N LEU A 78 -7.79 4.98 2.39
CA LEU A 78 -8.89 5.68 3.08
C LEU A 78 -8.39 6.88 3.89
N ILE A 79 -7.30 6.70 4.63
CA ILE A 79 -6.68 7.78 5.42
C ILE A 79 -6.16 8.88 4.49
N GLU A 80 -5.46 8.53 3.41
CA GLU A 80 -4.95 9.51 2.44
C GLU A 80 -6.09 10.32 1.80
N SER A 81 -7.17 9.65 1.39
CA SER A 81 -8.37 10.30 0.84
C SER A 81 -9.06 11.23 1.85
N GLU A 82 -9.11 10.87 3.13
CA GLU A 82 -9.72 11.69 4.17
C GLU A 82 -8.89 12.95 4.46
N LEU A 83 -7.57 12.81 4.55
CA LEU A 83 -6.65 13.95 4.70
C LEU A 83 -6.80 14.94 3.54
N GLU A 84 -6.92 14.44 2.31
CA GLU A 84 -7.17 15.27 1.13
C GLU A 84 -8.52 15.99 1.19
N THR A 85 -9.58 15.29 1.60
CA THR A 85 -10.92 15.86 1.76
C THR A 85 -10.92 17.01 2.77
N ARG A 86 -10.10 16.89 3.81
CA ARG A 86 -9.89 17.92 4.85
C ARG A 86 -8.92 19.02 4.44
N GLY A 87 -8.37 18.98 3.22
CA GLY A 87 -7.44 19.98 2.71
C GLY A 87 -6.04 19.91 3.33
N ILE A 88 -5.66 18.76 3.92
CA ILE A 88 -4.35 18.56 4.54
C ILE A 88 -3.34 18.15 3.46
N ASP A 89 -2.28 18.94 3.30
CA ASP A 89 -1.25 18.71 2.28
C ASP A 89 -0.53 17.37 2.53
N ARG A 90 -0.43 16.53 1.49
CA ARG A 90 0.36 15.28 1.49
C ARG A 90 1.81 15.48 1.94
N LYS A 91 2.37 16.68 1.78
CA LYS A 91 3.72 17.03 2.23
C LYS A 91 3.84 17.05 3.75
N GLU A 92 2.75 17.25 4.49
CA GLU A 92 2.79 17.34 5.95
C GLU A 92 3.23 16.03 6.58
N ALA A 93 2.67 14.91 6.12
CA ALA A 93 3.12 13.58 6.54
C ALA A 93 4.60 13.35 6.20
N LYS A 94 5.06 13.77 5.01
CA LYS A 94 6.47 13.65 4.61
C LYS A 94 7.41 14.47 5.49
N LYS A 95 7.00 15.69 5.88
CA LYS A 95 7.78 16.52 6.81
C LYS A 95 7.90 15.87 8.19
N ARG A 96 6.82 15.28 8.71
CA ARG A 96 6.85 14.55 9.99
C ARG A 96 7.80 13.36 9.92
N VAL A 97 7.73 12.58 8.85
CA VAL A 97 8.66 11.46 8.62
C VAL A 97 10.11 11.95 8.59
N GLU A 98 10.40 13.03 7.85
CA GLU A 98 11.78 13.55 7.78
C GLU A 98 12.26 14.08 9.13
N ALA A 99 11.41 14.82 9.86
CA ALA A 99 11.75 15.32 11.19
C ALA A 99 11.97 14.18 12.21
N ALA A 100 11.20 13.09 12.13
CA ALA A 100 11.39 11.90 12.94
C ALA A 100 12.68 11.15 12.56
N TRP A 101 12.98 11.05 11.26
CA TRP A 101 14.18 10.40 10.74
C TRP A 101 15.45 11.13 11.16
N GLN A 102 15.48 12.47 11.09
CA GLN A 102 16.64 13.27 11.52
C GLN A 102 16.94 13.12 13.02
N LYS A 103 15.94 12.71 13.82
CA LYS A 103 16.11 12.42 15.26
C LYS A 103 16.49 10.96 15.52
N ALA A 104 16.39 10.09 14.52
CA ALA A 104 16.74 8.68 14.63
C ALA A 104 18.25 8.49 14.41
N ALA A 105 18.88 7.64 15.21
CA ALA A 105 20.29 7.30 15.06
C ALA A 105 20.54 6.42 13.82
N ASP A 106 21.75 6.47 13.25
CA ASP A 106 22.24 5.64 12.12
C ASP A 106 21.90 4.14 12.25
N SER A 107 21.67 3.66 13.47
CA SER A 107 21.19 2.31 13.76
C SER A 107 19.86 1.94 13.07
N LEU A 108 18.99 2.90 12.75
CA LEU A 108 17.67 2.62 12.18
C LEU A 108 17.75 2.18 10.71
N GLU A 109 18.68 2.75 9.93
CA GLU A 109 18.94 2.32 8.55
C GLU A 109 19.40 0.85 8.54
N ASN A 110 20.39 0.54 9.36
CA ASN A 110 20.94 -0.81 9.42
C ASN A 110 19.89 -1.82 9.90
N ALA A 111 19.05 -1.44 10.88
CA ALA A 111 17.95 -2.28 11.34
C ALA A 111 16.91 -2.52 10.24
N SER A 112 16.50 -1.47 9.51
CA SER A 112 15.55 -1.61 8.38
C SER A 112 16.09 -2.56 7.31
N ARG A 113 17.33 -2.36 6.86
CA ARG A 113 17.95 -3.19 5.83
C ARG A 113 18.12 -4.63 6.31
N SER A 114 18.48 -4.84 7.57
CA SER A 114 18.71 -6.18 8.13
C SER A 114 17.43 -6.95 8.45
N LEU A 115 16.32 -6.25 8.75
CA LEU A 115 15.05 -6.90 9.09
C LEU A 115 14.12 -7.03 7.89
N TYR A 116 14.04 -6.02 7.02
CA TYR A 116 13.07 -5.98 5.93
C TYR A 116 13.70 -5.98 4.54
N GLY A 117 15.03 -5.86 4.44
CA GLY A 117 15.71 -5.71 3.16
C GLY A 117 15.44 -4.37 2.47
N TRP A 118 14.70 -3.46 3.13
CA TRP A 118 14.34 -2.16 2.61
C TRP A 118 15.47 -1.15 2.80
N SER A 119 15.67 -0.32 1.78
CA SER A 119 16.38 0.95 1.86
C SER A 119 15.68 1.92 2.82
N VAL A 120 16.37 3.00 3.18
CA VAL A 120 15.80 4.09 3.97
C VAL A 120 14.55 4.66 3.33
N ASP A 121 14.57 4.88 2.02
CA ASP A 121 13.43 5.48 1.31
C ASP A 121 12.23 4.54 1.28
N GLU A 122 12.46 3.24 1.07
CA GLU A 122 11.41 2.22 1.15
C GLU A 122 10.84 2.11 2.56
N PHE A 123 11.67 2.18 3.60
CA PHE A 123 11.20 2.17 4.98
C PHE A 123 10.37 3.41 5.32
N LYS A 124 10.83 4.59 4.87
CA LYS A 124 10.08 5.84 4.99
C LYS A 124 8.73 5.73 4.30
N GLU A 125 8.67 5.18 3.09
CA GLU A 125 7.45 5.05 2.29
C GLU A 125 6.49 3.98 2.83
N PHE A 126 6.99 2.82 3.25
CA PHE A 126 6.15 1.67 3.57
C PHE A 126 5.77 1.57 5.04
N ALA A 127 6.58 2.11 5.96
CA ALA A 127 6.32 2.08 7.39
C ALA A 127 6.00 3.47 7.96
N LEU A 128 6.91 4.43 7.78
CA LEU A 128 6.80 5.71 8.49
C LEU A 128 5.73 6.63 7.92
N LEU A 129 5.56 6.67 6.59
CA LEU A 129 4.59 7.55 5.94
C LEU A 129 3.14 7.15 6.24
N PRO A 130 2.74 5.86 6.18
CA PRO A 130 1.42 5.42 6.64
C PRO A 130 1.17 5.77 8.10
N GLN A 131 2.16 5.54 8.98
CA GLN A 131 2.05 5.90 10.40
C GLN A 131 1.84 7.41 10.59
N ALA A 132 2.64 8.24 9.92
CA ALA A 132 2.52 9.69 10.03
C ALA A 132 1.15 10.20 9.57
N ARG A 133 0.56 9.60 8.53
CA ARG A 133 -0.80 9.94 8.06
C ARG A 133 -1.86 9.56 9.09
N GLN A 134 -1.75 8.37 9.67
CA GLN A 134 -2.62 7.92 10.74
C GLN A 134 -2.54 8.85 11.95
N ASP A 135 -1.33 9.27 12.35
CA ASP A 135 -1.12 10.19 13.46
C ASP A 135 -1.77 11.55 13.19
N ILE A 136 -1.55 12.12 11.99
CA ILE A 136 -2.16 13.38 11.57
C ILE A 136 -3.69 13.30 11.64
N LEU A 137 -4.28 12.26 11.04
CA LEU A 137 -5.73 12.14 11.02
C LEU A 137 -6.29 11.91 12.43
N SER A 138 -5.59 11.14 13.26
CA SER A 138 -5.96 10.92 14.66
C SER A 138 -5.95 12.21 15.46
N GLU A 139 -4.96 13.09 15.24
CA GLU A 139 -4.88 14.40 15.88
C GLU A 139 -6.05 15.29 15.47
N VAL A 140 -6.33 15.37 14.17
CA VAL A 140 -7.43 16.18 13.62
C VAL A 140 -8.78 15.71 14.16
N LEU A 141 -9.05 14.40 14.13
CA LEU A 141 -10.30 13.85 14.65
C LEU A 141 -10.43 14.12 16.16
N ARG A 142 -9.34 13.99 16.92
CA ARG A 142 -9.35 14.27 18.36
C ARG A 142 -9.64 15.74 18.65
N GLU A 143 -9.10 16.67 17.88
CA GLU A 143 -9.38 18.11 18.00
C GLU A 143 -10.86 18.43 17.70
N GLU A 144 -11.49 17.64 16.85
CA GLU A 144 -12.92 17.71 16.53
C GLU A 144 -13.82 16.94 17.52
N GLY A 145 -13.23 16.31 18.54
CA GLY A 145 -13.95 15.50 19.53
C GLY A 145 -14.35 14.11 19.04
N GLY A 146 -13.79 13.64 17.93
CA GLY A 146 -13.98 12.27 17.41
C GLY A 146 -12.89 11.29 17.84
N ASP A 147 -13.14 10.01 17.58
CA ASP A 147 -12.18 8.91 17.78
C ASP A 147 -11.73 8.31 16.44
N PHE A 148 -10.42 8.05 16.33
CA PHE A 148 -9.83 7.51 15.10
C PHE A 148 -10.33 6.09 14.78
N ASN A 149 -10.48 5.23 15.79
CA ASN A 149 -10.90 3.86 15.56
C ASN A 149 -12.37 3.79 15.16
N GLU A 150 -13.22 4.62 15.79
CA GLU A 150 -14.63 4.77 15.38
C GLU A 150 -14.74 5.27 13.94
N TRP A 151 -13.97 6.32 13.59
CA TRP A 151 -13.92 6.82 12.21
C TRP A 151 -13.45 5.73 11.24
N LEU A 152 -12.35 5.03 11.55
CA LEU A 152 -11.76 4.03 10.68
C LEU A 152 -12.71 2.85 10.44
N ASN A 153 -13.35 2.35 11.50
CA ASN A 153 -14.36 1.29 11.37
C ASN A 153 -15.53 1.74 10.49
N GLY A 154 -16.01 2.97 10.69
CA GLY A 154 -17.04 3.55 9.83
C GLY A 154 -16.59 3.72 8.38
N ALA A 155 -15.34 4.09 8.14
CA ALA A 155 -14.76 4.27 6.82
C ALA A 155 -14.61 2.93 6.08
N LEU A 156 -14.13 1.89 6.78
CA LEU A 156 -13.95 0.54 6.21
C LEU A 156 -15.29 -0.05 5.75
N VAL A 157 -16.33 0.05 6.57
CA VAL A 157 -17.68 -0.46 6.24
C VAL A 157 -18.27 0.28 5.03
N LYS A 158 -18.00 1.58 4.89
CA LYS A 158 -18.54 2.41 3.79
C LYS A 158 -17.70 2.35 2.51
N ALA A 159 -16.50 1.78 2.55
CA ALA A 159 -15.58 1.80 1.43
C ALA A 159 -16.06 0.92 0.26
N ASP A 160 -16.11 1.47 -0.95
CA ASP A 160 -16.22 0.69 -2.19
C ASP A 160 -14.83 0.16 -2.55
N VAL A 161 -14.61 -1.13 -2.31
CA VAL A 161 -13.32 -1.78 -2.57
C VAL A 161 -13.46 -2.88 -3.62
N LYS A 162 -12.68 -2.78 -4.69
CA LYS A 162 -12.60 -3.80 -5.74
C LYS A 162 -11.22 -4.43 -5.75
N ILE A 163 -11.17 -5.76 -5.59
CA ILE A 163 -9.93 -6.53 -5.56
C ILE A 163 -9.87 -7.40 -6.82
N TYR A 164 -8.88 -7.13 -7.68
CA TYR A 164 -8.81 -7.73 -9.01
C TYR A 164 -8.13 -9.11 -8.98
N SER A 165 -6.80 -9.15 -8.98
CA SER A 165 -6.00 -10.36 -9.19
C SER A 165 -5.59 -11.11 -7.92
N LEU A 166 -6.16 -10.75 -6.76
CA LEU A 166 -5.97 -11.45 -5.49
C LEU A 166 -7.16 -12.36 -5.17
N PRO A 167 -6.96 -13.46 -4.43
CA PRO A 167 -8.00 -14.44 -4.07
C PRO A 167 -8.92 -13.95 -2.94
N TYR A 168 -9.17 -12.64 -2.89
CA TYR A 168 -9.98 -12.00 -1.86
C TYR A 168 -11.01 -11.07 -2.47
N GLU A 169 -12.07 -10.86 -1.72
CA GLU A 169 -13.13 -9.89 -1.96
C GLU A 169 -13.36 -9.04 -0.72
N TRP A 170 -13.99 -7.87 -0.90
CA TRP A 170 -14.32 -6.96 0.18
C TRP A 170 -15.82 -6.99 0.42
N THR A 171 -16.23 -7.34 1.63
CA THR A 171 -17.63 -7.49 2.02
C THR A 171 -17.84 -6.83 3.37
N ASP A 172 -18.68 -5.80 3.41
CA ASP A 172 -19.09 -5.08 4.63
C ASP A 172 -17.93 -4.67 5.55
N GLY A 173 -16.85 -4.14 4.96
CA GLY A 173 -15.67 -3.69 5.71
C GLY A 173 -14.67 -4.79 6.06
N VAL A 174 -14.86 -6.00 5.55
CA VAL A 174 -14.02 -7.16 5.86
C VAL A 174 -13.48 -7.81 4.59
N LEU A 175 -12.22 -8.25 4.66
CA LEU A 175 -11.59 -9.03 3.60
C LEU A 175 -11.97 -10.51 3.72
N VAL A 176 -12.69 -11.04 2.73
CA VAL A 176 -13.16 -12.43 2.65
C VAL A 176 -12.45 -13.16 1.50
N LYS A 177 -12.27 -14.48 1.61
CA LYS A 177 -11.68 -15.29 0.55
C LYS A 177 -12.74 -15.63 -0.51
N LYS A 178 -12.38 -15.51 -1.79
CA LYS A 178 -13.25 -15.91 -2.92
C LYS A 178 -13.44 -17.42 -3.00
#